data_AF-A0A2P5DWT9-F1
#
_entry.id   AF-A0A2P5DWT9-F1
#
_cell.length_a   1.000
_cell.length_b   1.000
_cell.length_c   1.000
_cell.angle_alpha   90.00
_cell.angle_beta   90.00
_cell.angle_gamma   90.00
#
_symmetry.space_group_name_H-M   'P 1'
#
loop_
_entity.id
_entity.type
_entity.pdbx_description
1 polymer ?
#
loop_
_entity_poly.entity_id
_entity_poly.type
_entity_poly.pdbx_seq_one_letter_code
_entity_poly.pdbx_strand_id
1 'polypeptide(L)'
;MVFTITMLSWSTIKYSDKLRAKKELVNALNDIKWCMDYLIKVQLEADVLYGEVGDCDSDHECWQRPEDLTTPRTVFRIDDQYLGSDLAAKTAAAFTAVSIVIPQVPYWVCSGKIMSI
;
A
#
# COMPACT_ATOMS: atom_id res chain seq x y z
N MET A 1 -1.00 -6.94 3.76
CA MET A 1 -1.25 -5.82 2.81
C MET A 1 -0.24 -5.79 1.64
N VAL A 2 1.07 -5.63 1.86
CA VAL A 2 2.08 -5.41 0.78
C VAL A 2 2.11 -6.43 -0.36
N PHE A 3 1.91 -7.73 -0.05
CA PHE A 3 1.81 -8.78 -1.07
C PHE A 3 0.70 -8.51 -2.09
N THR A 4 -0.46 -8.02 -1.63
CA THR A 4 -1.61 -7.70 -2.49
C THR A 4 -1.27 -6.59 -3.46
N ILE A 5 -0.52 -5.57 -3.00
CA ILE A 5 -0.09 -4.45 -3.84
C ILE A 5 0.84 -4.97 -4.94
N THR A 6 1.85 -5.78 -4.59
CA THR A 6 2.76 -6.40 -5.56
C THR A 6 1.99 -7.20 -6.61
N MET A 7 1.05 -8.04 -6.19
CA MET A 7 0.25 -8.87 -7.09
C MET A 7 -0.71 -8.06 -7.96
N LEU A 8 -1.37 -7.04 -7.38
CA LEU A 8 -2.25 -6.15 -8.12
C LEU A 8 -1.46 -5.38 -9.18
N SER A 9 -0.32 -4.80 -8.81
CA SER A 9 0.58 -4.12 -9.75
C SER A 9 1.04 -5.06 -10.86
N TRP A 10 1.52 -6.26 -10.54
CA TRP A 10 1.95 -7.22 -11.55
C TRP A 10 0.80 -7.62 -12.48
N SER A 11 -0.39 -7.90 -11.93
CA SER A 11 -1.58 -8.23 -12.73
C SER A 11 -1.97 -7.08 -13.67
N THR A 12 -1.88 -5.84 -13.21
CA THR A 12 -2.16 -4.64 -14.00
C THR A 12 -1.15 -4.47 -15.13
N ILE A 13 0.15 -4.73 -14.89
CA ILE A 13 1.17 -4.75 -15.96
C ILE A 13 0.83 -5.82 -17.00
N LYS A 14 0.53 -7.04 -16.55
CA LYS A 14 0.39 -8.20 -17.43
C LYS A 14 -0.91 -8.18 -18.23
N TYR A 15 -1.98 -7.64 -17.67
CA TYR A 15 -3.34 -7.72 -18.21
C TYR A 15 -3.96 -6.34 -18.47
N SER A 16 -3.16 -5.29 -18.63
CA SER A 16 -3.60 -3.91 -18.87
C SER A 16 -4.64 -3.79 -19.98
N ASP A 17 -4.46 -4.48 -21.11
CA ASP A 17 -5.39 -4.47 -22.24
C ASP A 17 -6.75 -5.08 -21.87
N LYS A 18 -6.75 -6.16 -21.08
CA LYS A 18 -7.98 -6.81 -20.61
C LYS A 18 -8.72 -5.92 -19.62
N LEU A 19 -7.99 -5.29 -18.69
CA LEU A 19 -8.56 -4.34 -17.74
C LEU A 19 -9.13 -3.11 -18.46
N ARG A 20 -8.44 -2.60 -19.49
CA ARG A 20 -8.91 -1.49 -20.31
C ARG A 20 -10.18 -1.86 -21.09
N ALA A 21 -10.21 -3.03 -21.70
CA ALA A 21 -11.38 -3.54 -22.42
C ALA A 21 -12.62 -3.70 -21.50
N LYS A 22 -12.38 -3.93 -20.20
CA LYS A 22 -13.43 -4.01 -19.18
C LYS A 22 -13.68 -2.72 -18.42
N LYS A 23 -12.98 -1.62 -18.76
CA LYS A 23 -13.06 -0.31 -18.08
C LYS A 23 -12.64 -0.34 -16.61
N GLU A 24 -11.85 -1.34 -16.21
CA GLU A 24 -11.36 -1.51 -14.83
C GLU A 24 -9.93 -1.02 -14.62
N LEU A 25 -9.21 -0.68 -15.70
CA LEU A 25 -7.81 -0.25 -15.59
C LEU A 25 -7.64 0.97 -14.67
N VAL A 26 -8.54 1.95 -14.75
CA VAL A 26 -8.47 3.16 -13.90
C VAL A 26 -8.73 2.83 -12.43
N ASN A 27 -9.66 1.91 -12.13
CA ASN A 27 -9.93 1.48 -10.76
C ASN A 27 -8.71 0.78 -10.16
N ALA A 28 -8.12 -0.16 -10.89
CA ALA A 28 -6.90 -0.84 -10.46
C ALA A 28 -5.74 0.13 -10.21
N LEU A 29 -5.57 1.15 -11.06
CA LEU A 29 -4.55 2.18 -10.89
C LEU A 29 -4.82 3.09 -9.66
N ASN A 30 -6.09 3.43 -9.39
CA ASN A 30 -6.48 4.19 -8.21
C ASN A 30 -6.21 3.41 -6.92
N ASP A 31 -6.52 2.11 -6.89
CA ASP A 31 -6.26 1.24 -5.74
C ASP A 31 -4.76 1.11 -5.47
N ILE A 32 -3.97 0.92 -6.53
CA ILE A 32 -2.50 0.88 -6.45
C ILE A 32 -1.97 2.22 -5.90
N LYS A 33 -2.49 3.35 -6.36
CA LYS A 33 -2.10 4.67 -5.86
C LYS A 33 -2.43 4.82 -4.38
N TRP A 34 -3.65 4.51 -3.97
CA TRP A 34 -4.06 4.60 -2.56
C TRP A 34 -3.12 3.80 -1.65
N CYS A 35 -2.77 2.60 -2.09
CA CYS A 35 -1.82 1.74 -1.40
C CYS A 35 -0.40 2.36 -1.35
N MET A 36 0.08 2.95 -2.46
CA MET A 36 1.37 3.63 -2.51
C MET A 36 1.42 4.83 -1.57
N ASP A 37 0.36 5.65 -1.53
CA ASP A 37 0.26 6.79 -0.64
C ASP A 37 0.39 6.37 0.83
N TYR A 38 -0.14 5.19 1.19
CA TYR A 38 0.02 4.60 2.52
C TYR A 38 1.44 4.08 2.75
N LEU A 39 2.03 3.34 1.80
CA LEU A 39 3.39 2.80 1.95
C LEU A 39 4.46 3.88 2.09
N ILE A 40 4.31 5.02 1.41
CA ILE A 40 5.22 6.17 1.57
C ILE A 40 5.20 6.69 3.01
N LYS A 41 4.04 6.70 3.67
CA LYS A 41 3.92 7.13 5.08
C LYS A 41 4.51 6.12 6.06
N VAL A 42 4.57 4.86 5.67
CA VAL A 42 5.09 3.75 6.46
C VAL A 42 6.62 3.68 6.47
N GLN A 43 7.29 4.30 5.49
CA GLN A 43 8.76 4.39 5.40
C GLN A 43 9.20 5.86 5.28
N LEU A 44 8.91 6.68 6.30
CA LEU A 44 9.34 8.08 6.34
C LEU A 44 10.77 8.27 6.86
N GLU A 45 11.22 7.34 7.70
CA GLU A 45 12.53 7.35 8.33
C GLU A 45 13.42 6.28 7.68
N ALA A 46 14.72 6.53 7.63
CA ALA A 46 15.68 5.51 7.19
C ALA A 46 15.68 4.35 8.20
N ASP A 47 15.74 3.12 7.68
CA ASP A 47 15.85 1.88 8.47
C ASP A 47 14.71 1.61 9.48
N VAL A 48 13.61 2.36 9.42
CA VAL A 48 12.41 2.15 10.24
C VAL A 48 11.21 1.90 9.32
N LEU A 49 10.51 0.79 9.53
CA LEU A 49 9.33 0.41 8.76
C LEU A 49 8.15 0.09 9.67
N TYR A 50 7.05 0.83 9.52
CA TYR A 50 5.81 0.59 10.27
C TYR A 50 5.00 -0.58 9.69
N GLY A 51 4.93 -1.70 10.40
CA GLY A 51 4.37 -2.95 9.87
C GLY A 51 2.89 -3.17 10.13
N GLU A 52 2.37 -2.61 11.23
CA GLU A 52 1.01 -2.85 11.68
C GLU A 52 0.44 -1.63 12.41
N VAL A 53 -0.85 -1.39 12.21
CA VAL A 53 -1.63 -0.36 12.89
C VAL A 53 -2.90 -1.01 13.39
N GLY A 54 -3.07 -1.03 14.70
CA GLY A 54 -4.09 -1.82 15.38
C GLY A 54 -3.50 -2.84 16.32
N ASP A 55 -4.27 -3.20 17.32
CA ASP A 55 -3.99 -4.36 18.16
C ASP A 55 -5.05 -5.42 17.87
N CYS A 56 -4.59 -6.60 17.44
CA CYS A 56 -5.43 -7.67 16.94
C CYS A 56 -6.53 -8.08 17.93
N ASP A 57 -6.22 -8.19 19.22
CA ASP A 57 -7.18 -8.64 20.22
C ASP A 57 -8.28 -7.59 20.42
N SER A 58 -7.90 -6.34 20.68
CA SER A 58 -8.88 -5.26 20.89
C SER A 58 -9.71 -4.93 19.64
N ASP A 59 -9.11 -5.00 18.45
CA ASP A 59 -9.81 -4.73 17.19
C ASP A 59 -10.81 -5.85 16.85
N HIS A 60 -10.50 -7.11 17.16
CA HIS A 60 -11.40 -8.24 16.90
C HIS A 60 -12.50 -8.42 17.94
N GLU A 61 -12.30 -7.91 19.16
CA GLU A 61 -13.38 -7.82 20.17
C GLU A 61 -14.43 -6.75 19.83
N CYS A 62 -14.09 -5.78 18.98
CA CYS A 62 -14.95 -4.67 18.62
C CYS A 62 -15.79 -4.96 17.35
N TRP A 63 -17.12 -5.04 17.49
CA TRP A 63 -18.04 -5.11 16.35
C TRP A 63 -18.76 -3.77 16.12
N GLN A 64 -18.07 -2.84 15.50
CA GLN A 64 -18.58 -1.51 15.17
C GLN A 64 -18.22 -1.14 13.73
N ARG A 65 -18.82 -0.06 13.22
CA ARG A 65 -18.36 0.52 11.95
C ARG A 65 -16.95 1.12 12.17
N PRO A 66 -16.04 1.03 11.18
CA PRO A 66 -14.70 1.57 11.33
C PRO A 66 -14.68 3.08 11.61
N GLU A 67 -15.71 3.83 11.16
CA GLU A 67 -15.86 5.26 11.43
C GLU A 67 -16.24 5.58 12.89
N ASP A 68 -16.80 4.61 13.61
CA ASP A 68 -17.29 4.75 14.99
C ASP A 68 -16.32 4.16 16.02
N LEU A 69 -15.15 3.64 15.58
CA LEU A 69 -14.18 2.99 16.45
C LEU A 69 -13.60 3.96 17.47
N THR A 70 -13.58 3.52 18.73
CA THR A 70 -12.94 4.22 19.86
C THR A 70 -11.79 3.42 20.47
N THR A 71 -11.50 2.21 19.96
CA THR A 71 -10.37 1.39 20.40
C THR A 71 -9.04 2.06 20.06
N PRO A 72 -8.00 1.92 20.92
CA PRO A 72 -6.67 2.40 20.58
C PRO A 72 -6.12 1.69 19.34
N ARG A 73 -5.49 2.45 18.44
CA ARG A 73 -4.87 1.91 17.22
C ARG A 73 -3.36 2.03 17.33
N THR A 74 -2.77 1.13 18.11
CA THR A 74 -1.32 1.08 18.38
C THR A 74 -0.55 0.84 17.09
N VAL A 75 0.63 1.45 16.96
CA VAL A 75 1.49 1.32 15.78
C VAL A 75 2.70 0.48 16.13
N PHE A 76 2.95 -0.57 15.34
CA PHE A 76 4.12 -1.43 15.47
C PHE A 76 5.07 -1.22 14.30
N ARG A 77 6.37 -1.35 14.57
CA ARG A 77 7.44 -1.14 13.59
C ARG A 77 8.52 -2.19 13.71
N ILE A 78 9.29 -2.32 12.64
CA ILE A 78 10.57 -3.02 12.61
C ILE A 78 11.69 -1.99 12.40
N ASP A 79 12.85 -2.28 12.96
CA ASP A 79 14.06 -1.46 12.90
C ASP A 79 15.32 -2.33 13.06
N ASP A 80 16.48 -1.72 13.28
CA ASP A 80 17.76 -2.41 13.47
C ASP A 80 17.81 -3.27 14.75
N GLN A 81 16.93 -3.00 15.72
CA GLN A 81 16.81 -3.77 16.96
C GLN A 81 15.75 -4.87 16.83
N TYR A 82 14.67 -4.61 16.10
CA TYR A 82 13.56 -5.55 15.87
C TYR A 82 13.41 -5.87 14.39
N LEU A 83 14.11 -6.91 13.93
CA LEU A 83 14.22 -7.25 12.51
C LEU A 83 12.92 -7.84 11.93
N GLY A 84 12.69 -7.58 10.63
CA GLY A 84 11.55 -8.12 9.87
C GLY A 84 11.83 -8.19 8.37
N SER A 85 12.77 -9.04 7.96
CA SER A 85 13.27 -9.09 6.59
C SER A 85 12.19 -9.44 5.56
N ASP A 86 11.21 -10.28 5.93
CA ASP A 86 10.12 -10.68 5.07
C ASP A 86 9.18 -9.51 4.75
N LEU A 87 8.79 -8.74 5.77
CA LEU A 87 8.00 -7.52 5.62
C LEU A 87 8.78 -6.48 4.82
N ALA A 88 10.03 -6.20 5.19
CA ALA A 88 10.89 -5.24 4.47
C ALA A 88 11.07 -5.60 2.99
N ALA A 89 11.41 -6.86 2.69
CA ALA A 89 11.59 -7.33 1.32
C ALA A 89 10.30 -7.27 0.51
N LYS A 90 9.14 -7.61 1.11
CA LYS A 90 7.85 -7.49 0.42
C LYS A 90 7.45 -6.03 0.19
N THR A 91 7.73 -5.12 1.12
CA THR A 91 7.51 -3.69 0.93
C THR A 91 8.38 -3.15 -0.21
N ALA A 92 9.66 -3.52 -0.26
CA ALA A 92 10.54 -3.17 -1.38
C ALA A 92 10.02 -3.70 -2.72
N ALA A 93 9.58 -4.97 -2.77
CA ALA A 93 8.98 -5.55 -3.97
C ALA A 93 7.69 -4.84 -4.40
N ALA A 94 6.86 -4.41 -3.45
CA ALA A 94 5.68 -3.59 -3.72
C ALA A 94 6.07 -2.25 -4.34
N PHE A 95 7.03 -1.52 -3.75
CA PHE A 95 7.52 -0.25 -4.33
C PHE A 95 8.04 -0.41 -5.76
N THR A 96 8.84 -1.45 -6.02
CA THR A 96 9.33 -1.74 -7.38
C THR A 96 8.20 -2.08 -8.35
N ALA A 97 7.22 -2.89 -7.93
CA ALA A 97 6.10 -3.23 -8.81
C ALA A 97 5.24 -2.00 -9.14
N VAL A 98 5.01 -1.13 -8.15
CA VAL A 98 4.27 0.13 -8.31
C VAL A 98 5.01 1.09 -9.23
N SER A 99 6.34 1.24 -9.09
CA SER A 99 7.13 2.15 -9.94
C SER A 99 7.07 1.78 -11.42
N ILE A 100 6.86 0.50 -11.75
CA ILE A 100 6.70 0.03 -13.13
C ILE A 100 5.28 0.31 -13.67
N VAL A 101 4.25 0.29 -12.79
CA VAL A 101 2.85 0.58 -13.18
C VAL A 101 2.56 2.07 -13.30
N ILE A 102 3.18 2.90 -12.45
CA ILE A 102 2.92 4.36 -12.37
C ILE A 102 2.93 5.07 -13.75
N PRO A 103 3.81 4.75 -14.71
CA PRO A 103 3.76 5.37 -16.05
C PRO A 103 2.46 5.13 -16.82
N GLN A 104 1.65 4.13 -16.45
CA GLN A 104 0.33 3.88 -17.01
C GLN A 104 -0.78 4.70 -16.36
N VAL A 105 -0.49 5.38 -15.25
CA VAL A 105 -1.42 6.20 -14.47
C VAL A 105 -1.64 7.53 -15.21
N PRO A 106 -2.90 7.89 -15.55
CA PRO A 106 -3.19 9.21 -16.09
C PRO A 106 -2.71 10.32 -15.15
N TYR A 107 -2.13 11.39 -15.70
CA TYR A 107 -1.54 12.48 -14.91
C TYR A 107 -2.47 13.06 -13.83
N TRP A 108 -3.79 13.03 -14.06
CA TRP A 108 -4.78 13.57 -13.12
C TRP A 108 -4.97 12.71 -11.86
N VAL A 109 -4.63 11.42 -11.94
CA VAL A 109 -4.57 10.52 -10.77
C VAL A 109 -3.32 10.86 -9.94
N CYS A 110 -2.23 11.33 -10.55
CA CYS A 110 -1.00 11.77 -9.85
C CYS A 110 -1.02 13.24 -9.36
N SER A 111 -1.93 14.08 -9.85
CA SER A 111 -1.98 15.52 -9.50
C SER A 111 -2.38 15.85 -8.05
N GLY A 112 -2.70 14.83 -7.25
CA GLY A 112 -2.73 14.93 -5.79
C GLY A 112 -1.34 14.69 -5.18
N LYS A 113 -0.41 15.65 -5.33
CA LYS A 113 0.80 15.80 -4.48
C LYS A 113 1.87 14.69 -4.48
N ILE A 114 2.14 13.95 -5.57
CA ILE A 114 3.30 13.00 -5.58
C ILE A 114 4.05 13.01 -6.91
N MET A 115 4.61 14.17 -7.26
CA MET A 115 5.54 14.26 -8.39
C MET A 115 6.67 15.24 -8.06
N SER A 116 7.44 14.90 -7.02
CA SER A 116 8.80 15.40 -6.80
C SER A 116 9.52 14.36 -5.95
N ILE A 117 10.10 13.37 -6.62
CA ILE A 117 11.30 12.67 -6.18
C ILE A 117 12.22 12.60 -7.40
#